data_AF-A0A2D8QA62-F1
#
_entry.id   AF-A0A2D8QA62-F1
#
_cell.length_a   1.000
_cell.length_b   1.000
_cell.length_c   1.000
_cell.angle_alpha   90.00
_cell.angle_beta   90.00
_cell.angle_gamma   90.00
#
_symmetry.space_group_name_H-M   'P 1'
#
loop_
_entity.id
_entity.type
_entity.pdbx_description
1 polymer ?
#
loop_
_entity_poly.entity_id
_entity_poly.type
_entity_poly.pdbx_seq_one_letter_code
_entity_poly.pdbx_strand_id
1 'polypeptide(L)'
;MEKQMRNLACGVAAMALIFNVSAAAAQDCVSLSGDVADRIAEMRQIAQSVPPGTQSDYAAATSKDYAEGVFSAFDALNKKVTETSKLVGQGYNLAGYTAVFKEGQIQTKMPPVVTNTMSNAEALAQAAADDDKTKLDILSLRCSQSTEQTALAAYLAQADAGTASAYKTAKFDACKAIHILADLQDKRQKLNDIRENGYPLFYLHAKEKKKFDGYSRTFQLKVDLRMFPVYPDKAMKVDGKDQPVLLGKIEGIDLSYNSYFKWSDDNWSPLNLYQYVISDTRKDDYTCAPYFHLTGHVETTLCVKVESASADKLKVGAKAKFKYKGDTKEVSLGTQTIPAPFGYLADLSDMKEKKMQDLQSKVVDRIASVFDVYDAVSDKATSWQKACK
;
A
#
# COMPACT_ATOMS: atom_id res chain seq x y z
N MET A 1 39.14 27.45 -46.22
CA MET A 1 37.67 27.51 -46.04
C MET A 1 37.05 26.48 -46.96
N GLU A 2 37.07 25.22 -46.55
CA GLU A 2 36.50 24.07 -47.25
C GLU A 2 36.25 23.02 -46.16
N LYS A 3 35.13 22.29 -46.25
CA LYS A 3 34.50 21.43 -45.22
C LYS A 3 33.45 22.13 -44.34
N GLN A 4 32.28 22.43 -44.93
CA GLN A 4 31.03 22.41 -44.15
C GLN A 4 29.72 22.24 -44.96
N MET A 5 29.76 21.65 -46.16
CA MET A 5 28.53 21.41 -46.96
C MET A 5 28.49 20.05 -47.66
N ARG A 6 28.79 18.97 -46.95
CA ARG A 6 28.49 17.59 -47.38
C ARG A 6 28.20 16.74 -46.16
N ASN A 7 26.92 16.66 -45.75
CA ASN A 7 26.39 15.55 -44.94
C ASN A 7 24.85 15.49 -44.90
N LEU A 8 24.15 16.17 -45.81
CA LEU A 8 22.67 16.23 -45.83
C LEU A 8 22.04 15.46 -47.00
N ALA A 9 22.76 14.55 -47.67
CA ALA A 9 22.30 13.90 -48.89
C ALA A 9 22.49 12.37 -48.96
N CYS A 10 22.72 11.67 -47.84
CA CYS A 10 22.91 10.21 -47.85
C CYS A 10 22.06 9.46 -46.80
N GLY A 11 20.83 9.94 -46.53
CA GLY A 11 19.88 9.25 -45.64
C GLY A 11 18.64 8.66 -46.31
N VAL A 12 18.35 9.02 -47.58
CA VAL A 12 17.06 8.68 -48.22
C VAL A 12 17.19 7.67 -49.37
N ALA A 13 18.41 7.28 -49.77
CA ALA A 13 18.63 6.46 -50.96
C ALA A 13 18.92 4.96 -50.70
N ALA A 14 18.80 4.47 -49.46
CA ALA A 14 19.09 3.07 -49.11
C ALA A 14 17.84 2.22 -48.81
N MET A 15 16.67 2.58 -49.34
CA MET A 15 15.45 1.75 -49.32
C MET A 15 15.04 1.22 -50.71
N ALA A 16 15.91 1.32 -51.70
CA ALA A 16 15.61 0.87 -53.06
C ALA A 16 16.54 -0.27 -53.50
N LEU A 17 16.64 -1.34 -52.71
CA LEU A 17 17.24 -2.59 -53.20
C LEU A 17 16.42 -3.82 -52.75
N ILE A 18 15.59 -4.25 -53.71
CA ILE A 18 15.16 -5.63 -54.02
C ILE A 18 14.13 -6.26 -53.07
N PHE A 19 12.90 -5.75 -53.10
CA PHE A 19 11.71 -6.58 -53.19
C PHE A 19 10.78 -5.95 -54.24
N ASN A 20 10.03 -6.77 -54.99
CA ASN A 20 9.00 -6.34 -55.95
C ASN A 20 7.81 -5.70 -55.20
N VAL A 21 8.07 -4.62 -54.48
CA VAL A 21 7.05 -3.81 -53.81
C VAL A 21 6.66 -2.73 -54.82
N SER A 22 5.40 -2.71 -55.23
CA SER A 22 4.91 -1.68 -56.13
C SER A 22 5.15 -0.30 -55.51
N ALA A 23 5.34 0.74 -56.33
CA ALA A 23 5.49 2.10 -55.81
C ALA A 23 4.32 2.52 -54.91
N ALA A 24 3.12 1.98 -55.17
CA ALA A 24 1.94 2.12 -54.31
C ALA A 24 2.15 1.45 -52.94
N ALA A 25 2.60 0.20 -52.88
CA ALA A 25 2.87 -0.49 -51.62
C ALA A 25 4.04 0.14 -50.82
N ALA A 26 5.04 0.71 -51.50
CA ALA A 26 6.12 1.47 -50.84
C ALA A 26 5.59 2.79 -50.24
N GLN A 27 4.68 3.48 -50.93
CA GLN A 27 4.07 4.72 -50.44
C GLN A 27 3.08 4.46 -49.30
N ASP A 28 2.29 3.39 -49.37
CA ASP A 28 1.41 2.94 -48.29
C ASP A 28 2.22 2.55 -47.03
N CYS A 29 3.36 1.87 -47.22
CA CYS A 29 4.27 1.52 -46.13
C CYS A 29 4.81 2.76 -45.38
N VAL A 30 5.26 3.78 -46.12
CA VAL A 30 5.77 5.03 -45.53
C VAL A 30 4.65 5.79 -44.82
N SER A 31 3.45 5.88 -45.41
CA SER A 31 2.31 6.54 -44.78
C SER A 31 1.91 5.86 -43.48
N LEU A 32 1.78 4.53 -43.48
CA LEU A 32 1.43 3.75 -42.28
C LEU A 32 2.53 3.82 -41.22
N SER A 33 3.80 3.94 -41.62
CA SER A 33 4.90 4.16 -40.67
C SER A 33 4.76 5.50 -39.94
N GLY A 34 4.32 6.55 -40.65
CA GLY A 34 3.99 7.85 -40.07
C GLY A 34 2.82 7.76 -39.10
N ASP A 35 1.75 7.06 -39.48
CA ASP A 35 0.58 6.84 -38.60
C ASP A 35 0.97 6.19 -37.26
N VAL A 36 1.86 5.18 -37.28
CA VAL A 36 2.33 4.53 -36.04
C VAL A 36 3.12 5.52 -35.18
N ALA A 37 3.99 6.35 -35.78
CA ALA A 37 4.76 7.35 -35.06
C ALA A 37 3.85 8.40 -34.41
N ASP A 38 2.83 8.86 -35.12
CA ASP A 38 1.85 9.83 -34.62
C ASP A 38 1.07 9.25 -33.42
N ARG A 39 0.66 7.97 -33.49
CA ARG A 39 -0.01 7.30 -32.35
C ARG A 39 0.93 7.08 -31.17
N ILE A 40 2.20 6.82 -31.40
CA ILE A 40 3.20 6.77 -30.32
C ILE A 40 3.37 8.15 -29.67
N ALA A 41 3.36 9.23 -30.45
CA ALA A 41 3.44 10.59 -29.93
C ALA A 41 2.19 10.95 -29.10
N GLU A 42 1.00 10.57 -29.56
CA GLU A 42 -0.25 10.71 -28.81
C GLU A 42 -0.22 9.90 -27.50
N MET A 43 0.19 8.63 -27.57
CA MET A 43 0.32 7.76 -26.39
C MET A 43 1.24 8.42 -25.36
N ARG A 44 2.38 8.96 -25.81
CA ARG A 44 3.31 9.68 -24.94
C ARG A 44 2.67 10.91 -24.28
N GLN A 45 1.91 11.70 -25.03
CA GLN A 45 1.25 12.90 -24.49
C GLN A 45 0.26 12.57 -23.38
N ILE A 46 -0.47 11.45 -23.51
CA ILE A 46 -1.40 10.99 -22.49
C ILE A 46 -0.63 10.37 -21.32
N ALA A 47 0.26 9.42 -21.60
CA ALA A 47 0.99 8.66 -20.58
C ALA A 47 1.85 9.55 -19.66
N GLN A 48 2.50 10.60 -20.18
CA GLN A 48 3.31 11.51 -19.35
C GLN A 48 2.48 12.27 -18.29
N SER A 49 1.15 12.39 -18.50
CA SER A 49 0.24 13.02 -17.54
C SER A 49 -0.23 12.06 -16.45
N VAL A 50 -0.06 10.75 -16.65
CA VAL A 50 -0.56 9.72 -15.74
C VAL A 50 0.19 9.73 -14.42
N PRO A 51 1.54 9.66 -14.33
CA PRO A 51 2.24 9.73 -13.05
C PRO A 51 1.92 10.99 -12.21
N PRO A 52 2.03 12.23 -12.75
CA PRO A 52 1.72 13.42 -11.97
C PRO A 52 0.22 13.53 -11.62
N GLY A 53 -0.67 13.06 -12.51
CA GLY A 53 -2.10 12.99 -12.22
C GLY A 53 -2.43 12.01 -11.10
N THR A 54 -1.82 10.83 -11.11
CA THR A 54 -1.94 9.81 -10.06
C THR A 54 -1.42 10.34 -8.73
N GLN A 55 -0.27 11.02 -8.73
CA GLN A 55 0.28 11.66 -7.52
C GLN A 55 -0.66 12.74 -6.97
N SER A 56 -1.29 13.53 -7.84
CA SER A 56 -2.28 14.54 -7.46
C SER A 56 -3.52 13.91 -6.81
N ASP A 57 -4.04 12.82 -7.38
CA ASP A 57 -5.18 12.10 -6.80
C ASP A 57 -4.82 11.47 -5.45
N TYR A 58 -3.61 10.93 -5.32
CA TYR A 58 -3.07 10.49 -4.03
C TYR A 58 -3.01 11.63 -3.01
N ALA A 59 -2.49 12.79 -3.41
CA ALA A 59 -2.39 13.95 -2.54
C ALA A 59 -3.76 14.46 -2.07
N ALA A 60 -4.79 14.34 -2.92
CA ALA A 60 -6.16 14.70 -2.58
C ALA A 60 -6.84 13.69 -1.63
N ALA A 61 -6.48 12.41 -1.75
CA ALA A 61 -6.99 11.35 -0.88
C ALA A 61 -6.27 11.32 0.49
N THR A 62 -4.98 11.65 0.48
CA THR A 62 -4.06 11.63 1.65
C THR A 62 -3.58 13.05 2.00
N SER A 63 -2.29 13.34 1.85
CA SER A 63 -1.73 14.70 1.87
C SER A 63 -0.67 14.83 0.79
N LYS A 64 -0.31 16.08 0.47
CA LYS A 64 0.75 16.38 -0.50
C LYS A 64 2.09 15.75 -0.09
N ASP A 65 2.54 15.99 1.14
CA ASP A 65 3.82 15.48 1.65
C ASP A 65 3.86 13.95 1.62
N TYR A 66 2.71 13.32 1.86
CA TYR A 66 2.59 11.86 1.81
C TYR A 66 2.73 11.30 0.40
N ALA A 67 1.95 11.85 -0.53
CA ALA A 67 1.98 11.45 -1.92
C ALA A 67 3.38 11.65 -2.51
N GLU A 68 4.04 12.77 -2.17
CA GLU A 68 5.44 13.00 -2.52
C GLU A 68 6.37 11.92 -1.94
N GLY A 69 6.18 11.52 -0.68
CA GLY A 69 6.94 10.43 -0.05
C GLY A 69 6.78 9.08 -0.76
N VAL A 70 5.54 8.67 -1.06
CA VAL A 70 5.23 7.41 -1.74
C VAL A 70 5.87 7.36 -3.14
N PHE A 71 5.65 8.42 -3.93
CA PHE A 71 6.17 8.46 -5.30
C PHE A 71 7.69 8.59 -5.33
N SER A 72 8.29 9.38 -4.43
CA SER A 72 9.74 9.49 -4.30
C SER A 72 10.39 8.18 -3.88
N ALA A 73 9.75 7.41 -2.98
CA ALA A 73 10.23 6.09 -2.59
C ALA A 73 10.20 5.11 -3.76
N PHE A 74 9.11 5.10 -4.54
CA PHE A 74 9.01 4.30 -5.76
C PHE A 74 10.07 4.68 -6.79
N ASP A 75 10.27 5.98 -7.03
CA ASP A 75 11.25 6.48 -7.99
C ASP A 75 12.69 6.22 -7.53
N ALA A 76 12.97 6.32 -6.23
CA ALA A 76 14.26 5.97 -5.68
C ALA A 76 14.58 4.48 -5.85
N LEU A 77 13.59 3.61 -5.60
CA LEU A 77 13.69 2.16 -5.79
C LEU A 77 13.97 1.80 -7.25
N ASN A 78 13.38 2.55 -8.20
CA ASN A 78 13.46 2.27 -9.63
C ASN A 78 14.41 3.21 -10.40
N LYS A 79 15.26 4.00 -9.73
CA LYS A 79 16.10 5.05 -10.34
C LYS A 79 17.00 4.58 -11.49
N LYS A 80 17.42 3.32 -11.48
CA LYS A 80 18.30 2.71 -12.50
C LYS A 80 17.55 1.80 -13.48
N VAL A 81 16.24 1.69 -13.34
CA VAL A 81 15.40 0.82 -14.15
C VAL A 81 15.02 1.54 -15.43
N THR A 82 15.32 0.93 -16.57
CA THR A 82 15.01 1.47 -17.91
C THR A 82 14.03 0.59 -18.68
N GLU A 83 13.75 -0.62 -18.17
CA GLU A 83 12.82 -1.57 -18.76
C GLU A 83 11.65 -1.77 -17.81
N THR A 84 10.43 -1.72 -18.34
CA THR A 84 9.22 -1.83 -17.52
C THR A 84 9.17 -3.13 -16.75
N SER A 85 9.57 -4.26 -17.37
CA SER A 85 9.59 -5.59 -16.73
C SER A 85 10.44 -5.69 -15.46
N LYS A 86 11.38 -4.75 -15.29
CA LYS A 86 12.28 -4.67 -14.14
C LYS A 86 11.81 -3.67 -13.09
N LEU A 87 10.67 -2.99 -13.31
CA LEU A 87 10.05 -2.19 -12.27
C LEU A 87 9.68 -3.09 -11.09
N VAL A 88 9.88 -2.55 -9.90
CA VAL A 88 9.57 -3.23 -8.65
C VAL A 88 8.92 -2.27 -7.67
N GLY A 89 8.01 -2.82 -6.86
CA GLY A 89 7.50 -2.19 -5.65
C GLY A 89 8.03 -2.88 -4.40
N GLN A 90 7.72 -2.32 -3.23
CA GLN A 90 7.96 -2.94 -1.94
C GLN A 90 6.65 -3.04 -1.15
N GLY A 91 6.46 -4.16 -0.48
CA GLY A 91 5.35 -4.38 0.45
C GLY A 91 5.79 -5.22 1.64
N TYR A 92 4.84 -5.61 2.48
CA TYR A 92 5.11 -6.51 3.62
C TYR A 92 4.38 -7.84 3.46
N ASN A 93 5.04 -8.95 3.81
CA ASN A 93 4.35 -10.23 3.91
C ASN A 93 3.78 -10.40 5.32
N LEU A 94 2.45 -10.33 5.44
CA LEU A 94 1.75 -10.46 6.72
C LEU A 94 1.41 -11.91 7.09
N ALA A 95 1.75 -12.89 6.25
CA ALA A 95 1.46 -14.30 6.53
C ALA A 95 2.09 -14.73 7.87
N GLY A 96 1.26 -15.22 8.79
CA GLY A 96 1.68 -15.61 10.14
C GLY A 96 1.89 -14.46 11.12
N TYR A 97 1.80 -13.20 10.68
CA TYR A 97 1.86 -12.02 11.55
C TYR A 97 0.49 -11.55 12.05
N THR A 98 -0.60 -12.16 11.57
CA THR A 98 -1.98 -11.94 12.04
C THR A 98 -2.52 -13.15 12.83
N ALA A 99 -1.68 -14.15 13.08
CA ALA A 99 -2.08 -15.37 13.78
C ALA A 99 -2.29 -15.11 15.28
N VAL A 100 -3.22 -15.87 15.87
CA VAL A 100 -3.51 -15.80 17.32
C VAL A 100 -2.26 -16.19 18.12
N PHE A 101 -1.86 -15.33 19.06
CA PHE A 101 -0.79 -15.63 20.00
C PHE A 101 -1.20 -16.65 21.06
N LYS A 102 -0.22 -17.40 21.54
CA LYS A 102 -0.26 -18.20 22.76
C LYS A 102 0.26 -17.37 23.94
N GLU A 103 -0.13 -17.75 25.15
CA GLU A 103 0.35 -17.10 26.37
C GLU A 103 1.88 -17.13 26.43
N GLY A 104 2.47 -15.98 26.78
CA GLY A 104 3.91 -15.75 26.82
C GLY A 104 4.51 -15.18 25.53
N GLN A 105 3.72 -15.01 24.46
CA GLN A 105 4.22 -14.50 23.19
C GLN A 105 4.11 -12.98 23.07
N ILE A 106 5.09 -12.40 22.38
CA ILE A 106 5.20 -10.98 22.06
C ILE A 106 5.58 -10.88 20.59
N GLN A 107 4.98 -9.94 19.86
CA GLN A 107 5.41 -9.62 18.51
C GLN A 107 6.76 -8.92 18.61
N THR A 108 7.83 -9.60 18.19
CA THR A 108 9.21 -9.10 18.36
C THR A 108 9.89 -8.71 17.05
N LYS A 109 9.24 -8.93 15.91
CA LYS A 109 9.81 -8.65 14.59
C LYS A 109 8.81 -7.90 13.72
N MET A 110 9.32 -7.05 12.83
CA MET A 110 8.53 -6.56 11.71
C MET A 110 8.16 -7.73 10.79
N PRO A 111 7.02 -7.66 10.09
CA PRO A 111 6.79 -8.49 8.91
C PRO A 111 7.95 -8.29 7.92
N PRO A 112 8.39 -9.34 7.20
CA PRO A 112 9.46 -9.18 6.23
C PRO A 112 8.98 -8.33 5.05
N VAL A 113 9.85 -7.42 4.62
CA VAL A 113 9.65 -6.67 3.37
C VAL A 113 9.78 -7.63 2.20
N VAL A 114 8.85 -7.55 1.26
CA VAL A 114 8.85 -8.31 0.01
C VAL A 114 8.91 -7.38 -1.19
N THR A 115 9.56 -7.85 -2.25
CA THR A 115 9.61 -7.17 -3.53
C THR A 115 8.43 -7.60 -4.38
N ASN A 116 7.60 -6.63 -4.78
CA ASN A 116 6.51 -6.86 -5.71
C ASN A 116 7.04 -6.66 -7.13
N THR A 117 7.19 -7.74 -7.89
CA THR A 117 7.60 -7.69 -9.29
C THR A 117 6.47 -7.12 -10.17
N MET A 118 6.77 -6.72 -11.41
CA MET A 118 5.72 -6.34 -12.37
C MET A 118 4.65 -7.41 -12.57
N SER A 119 5.01 -8.70 -12.56
CA SER A 119 4.03 -9.77 -12.71
C SER A 119 3.06 -9.83 -11.54
N ASN A 120 3.54 -9.62 -10.31
CA ASN A 120 2.68 -9.50 -9.14
C ASN A 120 1.83 -8.22 -9.21
N ALA A 121 2.41 -7.12 -9.67
CA ALA A 121 1.73 -5.86 -9.79
C ALA A 121 0.59 -5.88 -10.82
N GLU A 122 0.79 -6.52 -11.98
CA GLU A 122 -0.28 -6.73 -12.97
C GLU A 122 -1.46 -7.48 -12.34
N ALA A 123 -1.21 -8.60 -11.65
CA ALA A 123 -2.27 -9.38 -10.99
C ALA A 123 -3.04 -8.57 -9.93
N LEU A 124 -2.33 -7.78 -9.13
CA LEU A 124 -2.94 -6.91 -8.12
C LEU A 124 -3.74 -5.77 -8.75
N ALA A 125 -3.20 -5.13 -9.80
CA ALA A 125 -3.89 -4.07 -10.52
C ALA A 125 -5.16 -4.57 -11.20
N GLN A 126 -5.15 -5.78 -11.76
CA GLN A 126 -6.36 -6.43 -12.28
C GLN A 126 -7.40 -6.67 -11.18
N ALA A 127 -6.97 -7.10 -9.99
CA ALA A 127 -7.87 -7.27 -8.85
C ALA A 127 -8.42 -5.94 -8.28
N ALA A 128 -7.84 -4.81 -8.70
CA ALA A 128 -8.30 -3.47 -8.34
C ALA A 128 -9.28 -2.87 -9.37
N ALA A 129 -9.25 -3.35 -10.62
CA ALA A 129 -10.18 -2.95 -11.67
C ALA A 129 -11.50 -3.71 -11.54
N ASP A 130 -12.63 -3.01 -11.57
CA ASP A 130 -13.95 -3.63 -11.45
C ASP A 130 -14.39 -4.27 -12.78
N ASP A 131 -14.14 -3.60 -13.91
CA ASP A 131 -14.58 -4.03 -15.23
C ASP A 131 -13.58 -4.97 -15.93
N ASP A 132 -14.09 -5.93 -16.69
CA ASP A 132 -13.27 -6.94 -17.35
C ASP A 132 -12.46 -6.40 -18.54
N LYS A 133 -12.88 -5.28 -19.14
CA LYS A 133 -12.13 -4.64 -20.23
C LYS A 133 -10.80 -4.10 -19.70
N THR A 134 -10.84 -3.27 -18.66
CA THR A 134 -9.64 -2.71 -18.02
C THR A 134 -8.71 -3.81 -17.51
N LYS A 135 -9.23 -4.93 -16.98
CA LYS A 135 -8.40 -6.08 -16.57
C LYS A 135 -7.62 -6.69 -17.73
N LEU A 136 -8.25 -6.83 -18.90
CA LEU A 136 -7.61 -7.33 -20.11
C LEU A 136 -6.61 -6.31 -20.64
N ASP A 137 -6.99 -5.03 -20.63
CA ASP A 137 -6.15 -3.94 -21.03
C ASP A 137 -4.84 -3.96 -20.21
N ILE A 138 -4.91 -4.02 -18.87
CA ILE A 138 -3.73 -4.13 -17.98
C ILE A 138 -2.74 -5.21 -18.42
N LEU A 139 -3.23 -6.38 -18.86
CA LEU A 139 -2.36 -7.45 -19.38
C LEU A 139 -1.78 -7.13 -20.77
N SER A 140 -2.58 -6.49 -21.63
CA SER A 140 -2.20 -6.14 -23.00
C SER A 140 -1.03 -5.17 -23.06
N LEU A 141 -0.84 -4.31 -22.06
CA LEU A 141 0.35 -3.43 -21.96
C LEU A 141 1.66 -4.24 -21.80
N ARG A 142 1.59 -5.49 -21.34
CA ARG A 142 2.72 -6.41 -21.17
C ARG A 142 3.87 -5.74 -20.40
N CYS A 143 3.53 -5.10 -19.28
CA CYS A 143 4.50 -4.38 -18.45
C CYS A 143 5.54 -5.31 -17.85
N SER A 144 5.16 -6.56 -17.54
CA SER A 144 6.04 -7.62 -17.06
C SER A 144 6.95 -8.23 -18.13
N GLN A 145 6.83 -7.82 -19.40
CA GLN A 145 7.58 -8.41 -20.51
C GLN A 145 8.61 -7.45 -21.08
N SER A 146 9.74 -8.01 -21.55
CA SER A 146 10.83 -7.25 -22.17
C SER A 146 10.63 -7.02 -23.67
N THR A 147 9.62 -7.64 -24.28
CA THR A 147 9.35 -7.58 -25.72
C THR A 147 7.88 -7.30 -25.99
N GLU A 148 7.64 -6.53 -27.05
CA GLU A 148 6.30 -6.20 -27.52
C GLU A 148 5.71 -7.30 -28.42
N GLN A 149 4.45 -7.11 -28.82
CA GLN A 149 3.86 -7.91 -29.90
C GLN A 149 4.72 -7.81 -31.18
N THR A 150 4.74 -8.89 -31.97
CA THR A 150 5.66 -9.06 -33.11
C THR A 150 5.64 -7.90 -34.11
N ALA A 151 4.46 -7.34 -34.42
CA ALA A 151 4.34 -6.21 -35.33
C ALA A 151 4.95 -4.93 -34.77
N LEU A 152 4.59 -4.56 -33.54
CA LEU A 152 5.11 -3.38 -32.85
C LEU A 152 6.62 -3.49 -32.59
N ALA A 153 7.10 -4.67 -32.18
CA ALA A 153 8.53 -4.92 -32.01
C ALA A 153 9.31 -4.74 -33.32
N ALA A 154 8.77 -5.23 -34.45
CA ALA A 154 9.38 -5.06 -35.76
C ALA A 154 9.39 -3.60 -36.21
N TYR A 155 8.31 -2.84 -35.92
CA TYR A 155 8.23 -1.42 -36.20
C TYR A 155 9.27 -0.64 -35.40
N LEU A 156 9.32 -0.82 -34.08
CA LEU A 156 10.23 -0.11 -33.18
C LEU A 156 11.72 -0.39 -33.49
N ALA A 157 12.03 -1.55 -34.10
CA ALA A 157 13.38 -1.87 -34.55
C ALA A 157 13.82 -1.05 -35.79
N GLN A 158 12.87 -0.52 -36.56
CA GLN A 158 13.10 0.27 -37.77
C GLN A 158 12.81 1.76 -37.59
N ALA A 159 12.01 2.12 -36.58
CA ALA A 159 11.68 3.49 -36.23
C ALA A 159 12.93 4.29 -35.86
N ASP A 160 12.86 5.61 -36.03
CA ASP A 160 13.93 6.50 -35.58
C ASP A 160 14.07 6.46 -34.04
N ALA A 161 15.24 6.86 -33.55
CA ALA A 161 15.55 6.82 -32.12
C ALA A 161 14.59 7.66 -31.26
N GLY A 162 14.02 8.74 -31.82
CA GLY A 162 13.05 9.59 -31.13
C GLY A 162 11.72 8.88 -30.91
N THR A 163 11.17 8.25 -31.96
CA THR A 163 9.93 7.47 -31.89
C THR A 163 10.07 6.27 -30.97
N ALA A 164 11.15 5.49 -31.10
CA ALA A 164 11.39 4.33 -30.24
C ALA A 164 11.56 4.73 -28.76
N SER A 165 12.23 5.85 -28.50
CA SER A 165 12.37 6.41 -27.14
C SER A 165 11.03 6.91 -26.60
N ALA A 166 10.23 7.60 -27.41
CA ALA A 166 8.91 8.08 -27.04
C ALA A 166 7.98 6.94 -26.59
N TYR A 167 7.96 5.84 -27.34
CA TYR A 167 7.21 4.64 -26.97
C TYR A 167 7.67 4.05 -25.62
N LYS A 168 8.99 3.87 -25.45
CA LYS A 168 9.55 3.32 -24.21
C LYS A 168 9.20 4.16 -23.00
N THR A 169 9.31 5.49 -23.10
CA THR A 169 8.91 6.41 -22.04
C THR A 169 7.41 6.32 -21.75
N ALA A 170 6.56 6.35 -22.79
CA ALA A 170 5.11 6.24 -22.61
C ALA A 170 4.70 4.95 -21.90
N LYS A 171 5.27 3.82 -22.32
CA LYS A 171 5.04 2.52 -21.67
C LYS A 171 5.55 2.52 -20.23
N PHE A 172 6.73 3.09 -19.97
CA PHE A 172 7.28 3.19 -18.62
C PHE A 172 6.36 3.97 -17.67
N ASP A 173 5.84 5.12 -18.11
CA ASP A 173 4.93 5.95 -17.31
C ASP A 173 3.61 5.24 -17.01
N ALA A 174 3.05 4.53 -18.00
CA ALA A 174 1.85 3.72 -17.81
C ALA A 174 2.07 2.55 -16.84
N CYS A 175 3.18 1.81 -17.00
CA CYS A 175 3.52 0.68 -16.12
C CYS A 175 3.87 1.13 -14.69
N LYS A 176 4.41 2.34 -14.51
CA LYS A 176 4.55 2.95 -13.18
C LYS A 176 3.19 3.12 -12.51
N ALA A 177 2.18 3.62 -13.22
CA ALA A 177 0.83 3.78 -12.65
C ALA A 177 0.19 2.42 -12.27
N ILE A 178 0.41 1.38 -13.07
CA ILE A 178 0.00 0.01 -12.74
C ILE A 178 0.63 -0.45 -11.42
N HIS A 179 1.92 -0.18 -11.20
CA HIS A 179 2.59 -0.49 -9.94
C HIS A 179 2.00 0.26 -8.74
N ILE A 180 1.64 1.52 -8.94
CA ILE A 180 1.02 2.34 -7.90
C ILE A 180 -0.38 1.81 -7.56
N LEU A 181 -1.19 1.44 -8.57
CA LEU A 181 -2.49 0.80 -8.35
C LEU A 181 -2.35 -0.54 -7.61
N ALA A 182 -1.35 -1.34 -7.97
CA ALA A 182 -1.06 -2.60 -7.31
C ALA A 182 -0.69 -2.41 -5.83
N ASP A 183 0.11 -1.40 -5.51
CA ASP A 183 0.46 -1.05 -4.13
C ASP A 183 -0.78 -0.65 -3.31
N LEU A 184 -1.71 0.14 -3.86
CA LEU A 184 -3.00 0.43 -3.22
C LEU A 184 -3.78 -0.82 -2.92
N GLN A 185 -3.93 -1.71 -3.90
CA GLN A 185 -4.71 -2.93 -3.75
C GLN A 185 -4.10 -3.87 -2.70
N ASP A 186 -2.78 -4.06 -2.75
CA ASP A 186 -2.03 -4.90 -1.81
C ASP A 186 -2.19 -4.40 -0.37
N LYS A 187 -2.01 -3.09 -0.16
CA LYS A 187 -2.26 -2.45 1.13
C LYS A 187 -3.71 -2.63 1.58
N ARG A 188 -4.69 -2.51 0.65
CA ARG A 188 -6.13 -2.63 0.98
C ARG A 188 -6.48 -4.03 1.46
N GLN A 189 -6.00 -5.05 0.76
CA GLN A 189 -6.19 -6.45 1.15
C GLN A 189 -5.59 -6.71 2.54
N LYS A 190 -4.36 -6.26 2.78
CA LYS A 190 -3.69 -6.40 4.07
C LYS A 190 -4.38 -5.66 5.21
N LEU A 191 -4.90 -4.46 4.93
CA LEU A 191 -5.68 -3.71 5.90
C LEU A 191 -6.96 -4.47 6.28
N ASN A 192 -7.66 -5.04 5.31
CA ASN A 192 -8.85 -5.85 5.56
C ASN A 192 -8.53 -7.11 6.38
N ASP A 193 -7.44 -7.81 6.06
CA ASP A 193 -6.98 -8.97 6.84
C ASP A 193 -6.71 -8.61 8.31
N ILE A 194 -6.07 -7.46 8.55
CA ILE A 194 -5.80 -6.98 9.91
C ILE A 194 -7.10 -6.53 10.60
N ARG A 195 -8.07 -5.97 9.89
CA ARG A 195 -9.37 -5.62 10.47
C ARG A 195 -10.16 -6.84 10.91
N GLU A 196 -10.11 -7.90 10.13
CA GLU A 196 -10.80 -9.13 10.45
C GLU A 196 -10.14 -9.87 11.62
N ASN A 197 -8.80 -9.97 11.60
CA ASN A 197 -8.08 -10.87 12.51
C ASN A 197 -7.39 -10.16 13.69
N GLY A 198 -7.16 -8.85 13.57
CA GLY A 198 -6.32 -8.05 14.45
C GLY A 198 -4.83 -8.31 14.22
N TYR A 199 -4.01 -7.27 14.38
CA TYR A 199 -2.55 -7.44 14.45
C TYR A 199 -2.15 -7.74 15.90
N PRO A 200 -1.68 -8.96 16.22
CA PRO A 200 -1.31 -9.35 17.57
C PRO A 200 -0.10 -8.55 18.06
N LEU A 201 -0.21 -7.97 19.26
CA LEU A 201 0.88 -7.24 19.89
C LEU A 201 1.58 -8.11 20.94
N PHE A 202 0.80 -8.66 21.87
CA PHE A 202 1.30 -9.62 22.85
C PHE A 202 0.15 -10.41 23.49
N TYR A 203 0.45 -11.60 23.99
CA TYR A 203 -0.40 -12.33 24.93
C TYR A 203 0.41 -12.69 26.17
N LEU A 204 0.27 -11.89 27.23
CA LEU A 204 1.11 -12.00 28.42
C LEU A 204 0.30 -12.31 29.68
N HIS A 205 1.01 -12.86 30.67
CA HIS A 205 0.49 -13.21 31.99
C HIS A 205 1.43 -12.68 33.06
N ALA A 206 0.88 -12.00 34.05
CA ALA A 206 1.58 -11.63 35.28
C ALA A 206 0.85 -12.18 36.51
N LYS A 207 1.63 -12.60 37.49
CA LYS A 207 1.16 -13.16 38.76
C LYS A 207 1.94 -12.52 39.89
N GLU A 208 1.23 -11.92 40.84
CA GLU A 208 1.84 -11.30 42.02
C GLU A 208 1.12 -11.71 43.30
N LYS A 209 1.84 -11.66 44.42
CA LYS A 209 1.29 -11.85 45.75
C LYS A 209 1.51 -10.57 46.55
N LYS A 210 0.43 -9.93 47.00
CA LYS A 210 0.51 -8.73 47.86
C LYS A 210 -0.18 -8.96 49.18
N LYS A 211 0.16 -8.12 50.14
CA LYS A 211 -0.57 -7.98 51.40
C LYS A 211 -1.60 -6.87 51.24
N PHE A 212 -2.85 -7.22 51.45
CA PHE A 212 -3.94 -6.32 51.77
C PHE A 212 -4.10 -6.32 53.28
N ASP A 213 -4.81 -5.36 53.86
CA ASP A 213 -4.98 -5.22 55.31
C ASP A 213 -5.23 -6.56 56.02
N GLY A 214 -4.19 -7.10 56.67
CA GLY A 214 -4.18 -8.41 57.35
C GLY A 214 -4.14 -9.69 56.49
N TYR A 215 -4.29 -9.62 55.16
CA TYR A 215 -4.42 -10.80 54.28
C TYR A 215 -3.43 -10.78 53.11
N SER A 216 -2.71 -11.89 52.91
CA SER A 216 -1.94 -12.09 51.68
C SER A 216 -2.81 -12.73 50.61
N ARG A 217 -2.81 -12.12 49.42
CA ARG A 217 -3.65 -12.51 48.28
C ARG A 217 -2.78 -12.56 47.04
N THR A 218 -2.96 -13.62 46.26
CA THR A 218 -2.38 -13.74 44.92
C THR A 218 -3.36 -13.12 43.95
N PHE A 219 -2.88 -12.40 42.95
CA PHE A 219 -3.73 -11.95 41.86
C PHE A 219 -2.96 -12.03 40.56
N GLN A 220 -3.71 -12.29 39.50
CA GLN A 220 -3.17 -12.62 38.20
C GLN A 220 -3.92 -11.87 37.12
N LEU A 221 -3.17 -11.44 36.12
CA LEU A 221 -3.65 -10.75 34.93
C LEU A 221 -3.14 -11.50 33.71
N LYS A 222 -4.04 -11.82 32.78
CA LYS A 222 -3.67 -12.16 31.40
C LYS A 222 -4.25 -11.13 30.44
N VAL A 223 -3.47 -10.73 29.44
CA VAL A 223 -3.93 -9.79 28.39
C VAL A 223 -3.42 -10.28 27.04
N ASP A 224 -4.35 -10.60 26.13
CA ASP A 224 -4.13 -10.72 24.68
C ASP A 224 -4.51 -9.38 24.05
N LEU A 225 -3.51 -8.58 23.72
CA LEU A 225 -3.68 -7.26 23.14
C LEU A 225 -3.45 -7.33 21.63
N ARG A 226 -4.40 -6.79 20.87
CA ARG A 226 -4.34 -6.71 19.42
C ARG A 226 -4.70 -5.32 18.94
N MET A 227 -4.11 -4.92 17.83
CA MET A 227 -4.50 -3.70 17.13
C MET A 227 -5.55 -4.03 16.07
N PHE A 228 -6.64 -3.24 16.04
CA PHE A 228 -7.61 -3.26 14.96
C PHE A 228 -7.71 -1.84 14.37
N PRO A 229 -7.30 -1.62 13.11
CA PRO A 229 -7.41 -0.32 12.48
C PRO A 229 -8.88 -0.04 12.12
N VAL A 230 -9.51 0.90 12.80
CA VAL A 230 -10.89 1.34 12.53
C VAL A 230 -10.86 2.62 11.70
N TYR A 231 -11.78 2.75 10.74
CA TYR A 231 -11.96 4.03 10.06
C TYR A 231 -12.59 5.04 11.02
N PRO A 232 -12.16 6.31 11.03
CA PRO A 232 -12.89 7.33 11.77
C PRO A 232 -14.32 7.47 11.19
N ASP A 233 -15.33 7.01 11.94
CA ASP A 233 -16.76 7.12 11.59
C ASP A 233 -17.20 8.60 11.43
N LYS A 234 -16.50 9.52 12.09
CA LYS A 234 -16.64 10.97 11.97
C LYS A 234 -15.24 11.56 11.88
N ALA A 235 -15.07 12.62 11.08
CA ALA A 235 -13.85 13.42 11.15
C ALA A 235 -13.67 13.86 12.61
N MET A 236 -12.71 13.29 13.33
CA MET A 236 -12.46 13.73 14.69
C MET A 236 -11.91 15.14 14.59
N LYS A 237 -12.65 16.12 15.13
CA LYS A 237 -12.16 17.50 15.19
C LYS A 237 -10.98 17.54 16.15
N VAL A 238 -9.78 17.45 15.59
CA VAL A 238 -8.56 17.81 16.31
C VAL A 238 -8.45 19.33 16.17
N ASP A 239 -8.65 20.05 17.28
CA ASP A 239 -8.51 21.51 17.38
C ASP A 239 -9.45 22.35 16.48
N GLY A 240 -10.69 21.91 16.28
CA GLY A 240 -11.73 22.72 15.60
C GLY A 240 -11.57 22.84 14.09
N LYS A 241 -10.58 22.18 13.49
CA LYS A 241 -10.43 21.98 12.04
C LYS A 241 -10.90 20.57 11.69
N ASP A 242 -11.43 20.38 10.48
CA ASP A 242 -11.60 19.03 9.94
C ASP A 242 -10.26 18.31 10.02
N GLN A 243 -10.27 17.08 10.53
CA GLN A 243 -9.06 16.32 10.82
C GLN A 243 -8.13 16.37 9.60
N PRO A 244 -6.89 16.92 9.73
CA PRO A 244 -5.91 16.73 8.68
C PRO A 244 -5.74 15.22 8.53
N VAL A 245 -5.75 14.72 7.29
CA VAL A 245 -5.42 13.31 7.00
C VAL A 245 -4.26 12.94 7.90
N LEU A 246 -4.49 12.00 8.81
CA LEU A 246 -3.44 11.60 9.73
C LEU A 246 -2.40 10.89 8.87
N LEU A 247 -1.14 11.26 9.08
CA LEU A 247 -0.03 10.88 8.21
C LEU A 247 0.80 9.85 8.95
N GLY A 248 0.26 8.63 9.08
CA GLY A 248 0.92 7.61 9.90
C GLY A 248 1.12 8.05 11.34
N LYS A 249 0.28 8.97 11.81
CA LYS A 249 0.17 9.30 13.22
C LYS A 249 -0.80 8.29 13.79
N ILE A 250 -0.31 7.44 14.68
CA ILE A 250 -1.09 6.46 15.48
C ILE A 250 -1.93 7.20 16.54
N GLU A 251 -2.57 8.29 16.13
CA GLU A 251 -3.54 9.04 16.93
C GLU A 251 -4.91 8.58 16.46
N GLY A 252 -5.67 7.89 17.32
CA GLY A 252 -7.00 7.37 16.95
C GLY A 252 -7.03 5.93 16.42
N ILE A 253 -5.96 5.14 16.58
CA ILE A 253 -6.04 3.68 16.41
C ILE A 253 -6.71 3.06 17.65
N ASP A 254 -7.77 2.28 17.43
CA ASP A 254 -8.41 1.51 18.49
C ASP A 254 -7.61 0.23 18.79
N LEU A 255 -7.23 0.09 20.05
CA LEU A 255 -6.69 -1.16 20.57
C LEU A 255 -7.84 -2.00 21.13
N SER A 256 -7.91 -3.26 20.72
CA SER A 256 -8.83 -4.23 21.30
C SER A 256 -8.06 -5.28 22.09
N TYR A 257 -8.65 -5.80 23.15
CA TYR A 257 -7.99 -6.79 23.98
C TYR A 257 -8.97 -7.78 24.58
N ASN A 258 -8.46 -9.00 24.76
CA ASN A 258 -9.03 -9.95 25.71
C ASN A 258 -8.21 -9.87 26.99
N SER A 259 -8.90 -9.69 28.13
CA SER A 259 -8.26 -9.70 29.44
C SER A 259 -8.95 -10.65 30.38
N TYR A 260 -8.14 -11.28 31.23
CA TYR A 260 -8.57 -12.28 32.18
C TYR A 260 -7.96 -11.99 33.54
N PHE A 261 -8.77 -12.08 34.58
CA PHE A 261 -8.40 -11.75 35.95
C PHE A 261 -8.61 -12.97 36.82
N LYS A 262 -7.71 -13.20 37.76
CA LYS A 262 -7.89 -14.23 38.77
C LYS A 262 -7.45 -13.71 40.13
N TRP A 263 -8.31 -13.88 41.12
CA TRP A 263 -8.05 -13.52 42.51
C TRP A 263 -7.87 -14.79 43.35
N SER A 264 -6.71 -14.90 43.99
CA SER A 264 -6.31 -16.04 44.81
C SER A 264 -6.60 -17.38 44.09
N ASP A 265 -7.43 -18.22 44.70
CA ASP A 265 -7.78 -19.54 44.18
C ASP A 265 -9.02 -19.53 43.27
N ASP A 266 -9.63 -18.36 43.05
CA ASP A 266 -10.84 -18.21 42.23
C ASP A 266 -10.59 -18.64 40.78
N ASN A 267 -11.68 -18.89 40.04
CA ASN A 267 -11.61 -19.13 38.61
C ASN A 267 -11.21 -17.86 37.85
N TRP A 268 -10.70 -18.04 36.63
CA TRP A 268 -10.46 -16.92 35.73
C TRP A 268 -11.77 -16.26 35.34
N SER A 269 -11.85 -14.94 35.48
CA SER A 269 -12.95 -14.13 34.98
C SER A 269 -12.50 -13.38 33.72
N PRO A 270 -13.15 -13.61 32.57
CA PRO A 270 -12.89 -12.82 31.37
C PRO A 270 -13.59 -11.46 31.49
N LEU A 271 -12.91 -10.40 31.06
CA LEU A 271 -13.47 -9.06 30.99
C LEU A 271 -13.95 -8.73 29.57
N ASN A 272 -13.47 -9.43 28.53
CA ASN A 272 -13.92 -9.34 27.13
C ASN A 272 -14.26 -7.91 26.67
N LEU A 273 -13.39 -6.95 26.95
CA LEU A 273 -13.55 -5.55 26.52
C LEU A 273 -13.14 -5.42 25.05
N TYR A 274 -13.93 -6.04 24.17
CA TYR A 274 -13.87 -5.87 22.72
C TYR A 274 -14.32 -4.48 22.24
N GLN A 275 -14.50 -3.54 23.16
CA GLN A 275 -15.06 -2.23 22.87
C GLN A 275 -14.22 -1.14 23.54
N TYR A 276 -13.18 -0.75 22.80
CA TYR A 276 -12.64 0.61 22.74
C TYR A 276 -11.83 1.15 23.94
N VAL A 277 -10.50 1.22 23.76
CA VAL A 277 -9.72 2.33 24.32
C VAL A 277 -9.75 3.48 23.31
N ILE A 278 -10.87 4.20 23.23
CA ILE A 278 -11.01 5.37 22.35
C ILE A 278 -10.22 6.56 22.93
N SER A 279 -9.29 7.05 22.10
CA SER A 279 -8.85 8.45 21.93
C SER A 279 -8.26 9.22 23.12
N ASP A 280 -7.19 8.73 23.75
CA ASP A 280 -6.29 9.68 24.42
C ASP A 280 -4.84 9.18 24.42
N THR A 281 -4.28 9.02 23.22
CA THR A 281 -2.90 8.56 22.99
C THR A 281 -1.83 9.61 23.37
N ARG A 282 -2.20 10.68 24.10
CA ARG A 282 -1.30 11.77 24.53
C ARG A 282 -1.41 12.13 26.01
N LYS A 283 -1.54 11.13 26.90
CA LYS A 283 -1.37 11.34 28.36
C LYS A 283 -0.20 10.52 28.88
N ASP A 284 0.63 11.13 29.72
CA ASP A 284 1.75 10.48 30.40
C ASP A 284 1.31 9.38 31.40
N ASP A 285 0.00 9.12 31.54
CA ASP A 285 -0.59 8.23 32.53
C ASP A 285 -1.44 7.11 31.91
N TYR A 286 -1.69 6.05 32.69
CA TYR A 286 -2.51 4.90 32.30
C TYR A 286 -4.00 5.24 32.26
N THR A 287 -4.68 4.90 31.16
CA THR A 287 -6.14 4.96 31.04
C THR A 287 -6.75 3.68 31.58
N CYS A 288 -7.62 3.78 32.59
CA CYS A 288 -8.28 2.62 33.21
C CYS A 288 -9.74 2.49 32.76
N ALA A 289 -10.18 1.27 32.49
CA ALA A 289 -11.60 0.97 32.34
C ALA A 289 -12.36 1.21 33.66
N PRO A 290 -13.70 1.32 33.64
CA PRO A 290 -14.49 1.27 34.87
C PRO A 290 -14.19 -0.01 35.68
N TYR A 291 -14.23 0.11 37.00
CA TYR A 291 -14.11 -1.06 37.87
C TYR A 291 -15.32 -1.98 37.69
N PHE A 292 -15.08 -3.29 37.73
CA PHE A 292 -16.12 -4.31 37.80
C PHE A 292 -15.88 -5.24 38.98
N HIS A 293 -16.94 -5.86 39.47
CA HIS A 293 -16.85 -6.85 40.54
C HIS A 293 -16.31 -8.17 40.00
N LEU A 294 -15.16 -8.59 40.52
CA LEU A 294 -14.59 -9.90 40.24
C LEU A 294 -15.21 -10.97 41.15
N THR A 295 -15.35 -10.64 42.44
CA THR A 295 -16.09 -11.41 43.44
C THR A 295 -16.80 -10.45 44.40
N GLY A 296 -17.62 -10.97 45.33
CA GLY A 296 -18.39 -10.17 46.28
C GLY A 296 -17.58 -9.22 47.18
N HIS A 297 -16.25 -9.29 47.18
CA HIS A 297 -15.38 -8.42 47.98
C HIS A 297 -14.27 -7.73 47.19
N VAL A 298 -14.13 -8.02 45.88
CA VAL A 298 -13.01 -7.57 45.06
C VAL A 298 -13.53 -6.88 43.82
N GLU A 299 -13.11 -5.64 43.63
CA GLU A 299 -13.29 -4.88 42.40
C GLU A 299 -11.98 -4.90 41.61
N THR A 300 -12.04 -4.97 40.29
CA THR A 300 -10.85 -4.89 39.45
C THR A 300 -11.08 -4.07 38.18
N THR A 301 -10.00 -3.58 37.60
CA THR A 301 -10.00 -2.85 36.32
C THR A 301 -8.69 -3.09 35.56
N LEU A 302 -8.76 -3.06 34.23
CA LEU A 302 -7.59 -2.97 33.36
C LEU A 302 -7.24 -1.51 33.12
N CYS A 303 -5.95 -1.21 33.20
CA CYS A 303 -5.38 0.05 32.73
C CYS A 303 -4.36 -0.20 31.63
N VAL A 304 -4.44 0.59 30.55
CA VAL A 304 -3.54 0.51 29.39
C VAL A 304 -2.88 1.88 29.17
N LYS A 305 -1.63 1.89 28.74
CA LYS A 305 -0.88 3.09 28.38
C LYS A 305 -0.20 2.89 27.04
N VAL A 306 -0.42 3.79 26.09
CA VAL A 306 0.42 3.92 24.89
C VAL A 306 1.48 4.97 25.22
N GLU A 307 2.73 4.54 25.43
CA GLU A 307 3.84 5.43 25.78
C GLU A 307 4.38 6.17 24.56
N SER A 308 4.48 5.48 23.42
CA SER A 308 4.87 6.09 22.16
C SER A 308 4.43 5.23 21.00
N ALA A 309 4.25 5.86 19.85
CA ALA A 309 3.84 5.20 18.64
C ALA A 309 4.52 5.89 17.46
N SER A 310 5.22 5.13 16.63
CA SER A 310 5.85 5.60 15.39
C SER A 310 5.51 4.66 14.24
N ALA A 311 5.92 5.01 13.02
CA ALA A 311 5.65 4.24 11.81
C ALA A 311 6.05 2.75 11.89
N ASP A 312 7.00 2.39 12.74
CA ASP A 312 7.62 1.06 12.80
C ASP A 312 7.49 0.37 14.15
N LYS A 313 6.97 1.05 15.19
CA LYS A 313 6.88 0.50 16.54
C LYS A 313 5.80 1.17 17.40
N LEU A 314 5.29 0.40 18.35
CA LEU A 314 4.37 0.83 19.40
C LEU A 314 4.94 0.43 20.74
N LYS A 315 5.01 1.38 21.68
CA LYS A 315 5.38 1.12 23.06
C LYS A 315 4.12 1.18 23.92
N VAL A 316 3.73 0.04 24.48
CA VAL A 316 2.45 -0.12 25.20
C VAL A 316 2.65 -0.86 26.51
N GLY A 317 2.02 -0.38 27.58
CA GLY A 317 1.98 -1.00 28.89
C GLY A 317 0.57 -1.38 29.29
N ALA A 318 0.43 -2.46 30.04
CA ALA A 318 -0.86 -2.90 30.60
C ALA A 318 -0.69 -3.35 32.04
N LYS A 319 -1.62 -2.94 32.91
CA LYS A 319 -1.67 -3.33 34.31
C LYS A 319 -3.10 -3.49 34.79
N ALA A 320 -3.30 -4.29 35.83
CA ALA A 320 -4.58 -4.43 36.50
C ALA A 320 -4.51 -3.82 37.89
N LYS A 321 -5.58 -3.14 38.31
CA LYS A 321 -5.78 -2.71 39.70
C LYS A 321 -6.81 -3.61 40.36
N PHE A 322 -6.55 -4.01 41.60
CA PHE A 322 -7.44 -4.81 42.43
C PHE A 322 -7.73 -4.04 43.71
N LYS A 323 -9.00 -3.79 44.00
CA LYS A 323 -9.47 -3.11 45.19
C LYS A 323 -10.19 -4.09 46.09
N TYR A 324 -9.72 -4.18 47.33
CA TYR A 324 -10.23 -5.09 48.36
C TYR A 324 -10.16 -4.39 49.73
N LYS A 325 -11.31 -4.32 50.43
CA LYS A 325 -11.42 -3.67 51.75
C LYS A 325 -10.83 -2.25 51.82
N GLY A 326 -11.06 -1.44 50.79
CA GLY A 326 -10.54 -0.07 50.71
C GLY A 326 -9.09 0.05 50.25
N ASP A 327 -8.32 -1.05 50.25
CA ASP A 327 -6.93 -1.07 49.81
C ASP A 327 -6.84 -1.46 48.32
N THR A 328 -6.07 -0.70 47.53
CA THR A 328 -5.86 -0.96 46.10
C THR A 328 -4.42 -1.37 45.84
N LYS A 329 -4.21 -2.47 45.11
CA LYS A 329 -2.90 -2.94 44.65
C LYS A 329 -2.92 -3.19 43.14
N GLU A 330 -1.75 -3.25 42.51
CA GLU A 330 -1.62 -3.46 41.07
C GLU A 330 -0.68 -4.63 40.72
N VAL A 331 -0.92 -5.22 39.55
CA VAL A 331 -0.02 -6.17 38.85
C VAL A 331 0.20 -5.63 37.46
N SER A 332 1.45 -5.61 37.03
CA SER A 332 1.84 -5.04 35.74
C SER A 332 2.43 -6.10 34.83
N LEU A 333 2.13 -6.00 33.53
CA LEU A 333 2.81 -6.75 32.47
C LEU A 333 4.10 -6.04 32.00
N GLY A 334 4.44 -4.92 32.65
CA GLY A 334 5.49 -4.02 32.20
C GLY A 334 5.11 -3.28 30.92
N THR A 335 6.07 -2.54 30.39
CA THR A 335 5.94 -1.88 29.09
C THR A 335 6.64 -2.73 28.03
N GLN A 336 5.94 -2.97 26.92
CA GLN A 336 6.44 -3.72 25.78
C GLN A 336 6.68 -2.78 24.59
N THR A 337 7.80 -2.96 23.90
CA THR A 337 8.09 -2.28 22.62
C THR A 337 7.85 -3.27 21.50
N ILE A 338 6.83 -3.01 20.69
CA ILE A 338 6.34 -3.92 19.65
C ILE A 338 6.63 -3.32 18.27
N PRO A 339 7.43 -3.98 17.42
CA PRO A 339 7.52 -3.61 16.02
C PRO A 339 6.22 -3.90 15.28
N ALA A 340 5.75 -2.93 14.49
CA ALA A 340 4.63 -3.14 13.59
C ALA A 340 4.69 -2.22 12.36
N PRO A 341 4.13 -2.63 11.22
CA PRO A 341 4.19 -1.89 9.95
C PRO A 341 3.18 -0.74 9.89
N PHE A 342 3.05 0.07 10.94
CA PHE A 342 2.03 1.12 11.00
C PHE A 342 2.17 2.15 9.89
N GLY A 343 3.39 2.55 9.53
CA GLY A 343 3.67 3.49 8.46
C GLY A 343 3.35 2.96 7.06
N TYR A 344 3.32 1.64 6.89
CA TYR A 344 2.91 0.99 5.64
C TYR A 344 1.39 0.87 5.52
N LEU A 345 0.69 0.78 6.65
CA LEU A 345 -0.78 0.75 6.69
C LEU A 345 -1.38 2.16 6.80
N ALA A 346 -0.57 3.15 7.18
CA ALA A 346 -0.91 4.56 7.27
C ALA A 346 -1.48 5.14 5.97
N ASP A 347 -1.05 4.59 4.82
CA ASP A 347 -1.57 4.99 3.50
C ASP A 347 -3.09 4.86 3.42
N LEU A 348 -3.66 3.91 4.17
CA LEU A 348 -5.05 3.48 4.04
C LEU A 348 -5.86 3.58 5.32
N SER A 349 -5.25 3.45 6.51
CA SER A 349 -5.97 3.53 7.79
C SER A 349 -6.61 4.90 8.02
N ASP A 350 -5.99 5.94 7.45
CA ASP A 350 -6.38 7.33 7.67
C ASP A 350 -7.32 7.86 6.56
N MET A 351 -7.60 7.04 5.53
CA MET A 351 -8.56 7.35 4.47
C MET A 351 -9.91 6.73 4.77
N LYS A 352 -11.02 7.42 4.50
CA LYS A 352 -12.34 6.76 4.49
C LYS A 352 -12.36 5.72 3.36
N GLU A 353 -13.04 4.58 3.57
CA GLU A 353 -13.21 3.52 2.55
C GLU A 353 -13.60 4.08 1.18
N LYS A 354 -14.58 5.01 1.15
CA LYS A 354 -15.01 5.68 -0.08
C LYS A 354 -13.87 6.45 -0.79
N LYS A 355 -13.02 7.16 -0.05
CA LYS A 355 -11.88 7.89 -0.64
C LYS A 355 -10.84 6.95 -1.24
N MET A 356 -10.62 5.79 -0.61
CA MET A 356 -9.74 4.75 -1.15
C MET A 356 -10.29 4.18 -2.45
N GLN A 357 -11.58 3.84 -2.47
CA GLN A 357 -12.27 3.36 -3.67
C GLN A 357 -12.26 4.41 -4.79
N ASP A 358 -12.57 5.66 -4.47
CA ASP A 358 -12.52 6.78 -5.41
C ASP A 358 -11.09 6.98 -5.97
N LEU A 359 -10.05 6.85 -5.13
CA LEU A 359 -8.66 6.89 -5.58
C LEU A 359 -8.34 5.73 -6.53
N GLN A 360 -8.65 4.50 -6.15
CA GLN A 360 -8.42 3.32 -6.99
C GLN A 360 -9.11 3.46 -8.35
N SER A 361 -10.38 3.87 -8.36
CA SER A 361 -11.14 4.11 -9.59
C SER A 361 -10.47 5.16 -10.47
N LYS A 362 -10.01 6.28 -9.90
CA LYS A 362 -9.32 7.32 -10.68
C LYS A 362 -7.99 6.84 -11.26
N VAL A 363 -7.22 6.04 -10.51
CA VAL A 363 -5.98 5.47 -11.05
C VAL A 363 -6.30 4.49 -12.18
N VAL A 364 -7.32 3.66 -12.02
CA VAL A 364 -7.85 2.79 -13.08
C VAL A 364 -8.22 3.59 -14.32
N ASP A 365 -9.02 4.65 -14.18
CA ASP A 365 -9.45 5.50 -15.30
C ASP A 365 -8.27 6.14 -16.04
N ARG A 366 -7.23 6.57 -15.30
CA ARG A 366 -6.01 7.11 -15.90
C ARG A 366 -5.25 6.06 -16.70
N ILE A 367 -5.15 4.84 -16.19
CA ILE A 367 -4.51 3.74 -16.91
C ILE A 367 -5.36 3.41 -18.16
N ALA A 368 -6.68 3.30 -18.04
CA ALA A 368 -7.62 3.08 -19.15
C ALA A 368 -7.46 4.13 -20.26
N SER A 369 -7.24 5.40 -19.92
CA SER A 369 -7.03 6.46 -20.92
C SER A 369 -5.78 6.27 -21.80
N VAL A 370 -4.76 5.57 -21.32
CA VAL A 370 -3.57 5.25 -22.12
C VAL A 370 -3.85 4.07 -23.06
N PHE A 371 -4.76 3.18 -22.67
CA PHE A 371 -5.05 1.94 -23.38
C PHE A 371 -5.72 2.15 -24.72
N ASP A 372 -6.72 3.03 -24.78
CA ASP A 372 -7.39 3.33 -26.04
C ASP A 372 -6.39 3.76 -27.14
N VAL A 373 -5.26 4.40 -26.75
CA VAL A 373 -4.20 4.80 -27.68
C VAL A 373 -3.14 3.70 -27.87
N TYR A 374 -2.84 2.89 -26.85
CA TYR A 374 -1.97 1.72 -26.99
C TYR A 374 -2.51 0.71 -28.00
N ASP A 375 -3.81 0.43 -27.97
CA ASP A 375 -4.47 -0.46 -28.92
C ASP A 375 -4.35 0.11 -30.35
N ALA A 376 -4.57 1.41 -30.50
CA ALA A 376 -4.38 2.08 -31.79
C ALA A 376 -2.93 1.99 -32.31
N VAL A 377 -1.93 2.09 -31.44
CA VAL A 377 -0.51 1.85 -31.79
C VAL A 377 -0.31 0.42 -32.30
N SER A 378 -0.84 -0.56 -31.58
CA SER A 378 -0.70 -1.99 -31.91
C SER A 378 -1.40 -2.36 -33.23
N ASP A 379 -2.60 -1.84 -33.45
CA ASP A 379 -3.37 -2.05 -34.68
C ASP A 379 -2.69 -1.42 -35.91
N LYS A 380 -2.17 -0.19 -35.74
CA LYS A 380 -1.43 0.49 -36.79
C LYS A 380 -0.11 -0.21 -37.09
N ALA A 381 0.61 -0.69 -36.08
CA ALA A 381 1.83 -1.48 -36.29
C ALA A 381 1.54 -2.78 -37.05
N THR A 382 0.42 -3.44 -36.76
CA THR A 382 -0.04 -4.63 -37.49
C THR A 382 -0.36 -4.31 -38.95
N SER A 383 -1.04 -3.18 -39.19
CA SER A 383 -1.37 -2.71 -40.55
C SER A 383 -0.11 -2.37 -41.35
N TRP A 384 0.82 -1.64 -40.72
CA TRP A 384 2.15 -1.34 -41.28
C TRP A 384 2.89 -2.63 -41.64
N GLN A 385 2.94 -3.60 -40.73
CA GLN A 385 3.65 -4.86 -40.98
C GLN A 385 3.05 -5.64 -42.17
N LYS A 386 1.74 -5.57 -42.39
CA LYS A 386 1.07 -6.20 -43.55
C LYS A 386 1.35 -5.49 -44.87
N ALA A 387 1.58 -4.18 -44.85
CA ALA A 387 1.84 -3.37 -46.04
C ALA A 387 3.32 -3.34 -46.44
N CYS A 388 4.23 -3.50 -45.46
CA CYS A 388 5.68 -3.40 -45.64
C CYS A 388 6.39 -4.76 -45.76
N LYS A 389 5.65 -5.87 -45.64
CA LYS A 389 6.11 -7.23 -45.95
C LYS A 389 5.46 -7.68 -47.25
#